data_AF-A0A1W1HS61-F1
#
_entry.id   AF-A0A1W1HS61-F1
#
_cell.length_a   1.000
_cell.length_b   1.000
_cell.length_c   1.000
_cell.angle_alpha   90.00
_cell.angle_beta   90.00
_cell.angle_gamma   90.00
#
_symmetry.space_group_name_H-M   'P 1'
#
loop_
_entity.id
_entity.type
_entity.pdbx_description
1 polymer ?
#
loop_
_entity_poly.entity_id
_entity_poly.type
_entity_poly.pdbx_seq_one_letter_code
_entity_poly.pdbx_strand_id
1 'polypeptide(L)'
;MTIQNRGYGICALVFGLCVGLALLAGSVSAQQSWVDEINNSLNFYKTSYPGSNWEPYSQRLQTVKEAVDRADTRTVKSEMGKWFKMLRAREQGIHDVAADELFNFALMVTPILEYGITVPPAPGGGTEPGY
;
A
#
# COMPACT_ATOMS: atom_id res chain seq x y z
N MET A 1 -35.08 -26.50 -70.87
CA MET A 1 -35.55 -27.68 -70.12
C MET A 1 -34.59 -27.89 -68.94
N THR A 2 -35.10 -27.73 -67.72
CA THR A 2 -34.65 -28.32 -66.43
C THR A 2 -33.27 -27.96 -65.80
N ILE A 3 -33.34 -27.06 -64.80
CA ILE A 3 -32.76 -27.05 -63.42
C ILE A 3 -31.42 -27.76 -63.14
N GLN A 4 -30.46 -27.02 -62.55
CA GLN A 4 -29.63 -27.55 -61.44
C GLN A 4 -29.26 -26.47 -60.40
N ASN A 5 -29.51 -26.84 -59.14
CA ASN A 5 -29.36 -26.08 -57.89
C ASN A 5 -28.00 -26.39 -57.21
N ARG A 6 -27.62 -25.60 -56.19
CA ARG A 6 -26.45 -25.65 -55.26
C ARG A 6 -25.37 -24.60 -55.56
N GLY A 7 -24.91 -23.78 -54.64
CA GLY A 7 -25.21 -23.65 -53.21
C GLY A 7 -24.52 -22.39 -52.68
N TYR A 8 -25.19 -21.76 -51.72
CA TYR A 8 -24.67 -20.65 -50.93
C TYR A 8 -23.42 -21.07 -50.16
N GLY A 9 -22.47 -20.15 -50.01
CA GLY A 9 -21.32 -20.40 -49.14
C GLY A 9 -20.37 -19.21 -49.00
N ILE A 10 -20.91 -18.00 -48.83
CA ILE A 10 -20.43 -16.96 -47.89
C ILE A 10 -18.94 -17.13 -47.51
N CYS A 11 -18.06 -16.85 -48.46
CA CYS A 11 -16.64 -17.22 -48.39
C CYS A 11 -15.70 -16.09 -47.97
N ALA A 12 -16.19 -14.94 -47.45
CA ALA A 12 -15.26 -13.80 -47.37
C ALA A 12 -15.54 -12.69 -46.34
N LEU A 13 -16.43 -12.82 -45.35
CA LEU A 13 -16.74 -11.66 -44.48
C LEU A 13 -16.94 -12.00 -42.99
N VAL A 14 -16.04 -12.76 -42.36
CA VAL A 14 -16.02 -12.89 -40.87
C VAL A 14 -14.63 -12.73 -40.25
N PHE A 15 -13.55 -12.63 -41.02
CA PHE A 15 -12.18 -12.54 -40.48
C PHE A 15 -11.65 -11.12 -40.22
N GLY A 16 -12.52 -10.10 -40.24
CA GLY A 16 -12.10 -8.68 -40.22
C GLY A 16 -12.41 -7.87 -38.96
N LEU A 17 -13.02 -8.43 -37.91
CA LEU A 17 -13.56 -7.63 -36.79
C LEU A 17 -13.06 -8.01 -35.38
N CYS A 18 -12.15 -8.98 -35.22
CA CYS A 18 -11.67 -9.37 -33.88
C CYS A 18 -10.22 -8.94 -33.57
N VAL A 19 -9.51 -8.28 -34.49
CA VAL A 19 -8.09 -7.90 -34.28
C VAL A 19 -7.92 -6.42 -33.85
N GLY A 20 -8.98 -5.61 -33.89
CA GLY A 20 -8.93 -4.17 -33.57
C GLY A 20 -9.18 -3.80 -32.09
N LEU A 21 -9.53 -4.75 -31.22
CA LEU A 21 -10.02 -4.48 -29.86
C LEU A 21 -9.06 -4.88 -28.73
N ALA A 22 -7.81 -5.23 -29.05
CA ALA A 22 -6.82 -5.67 -28.05
C ALA A 22 -5.88 -4.55 -27.53
N LEU A 23 -6.06 -3.29 -27.96
CA LEU A 23 -5.13 -2.18 -27.62
C LEU A 23 -5.60 -1.27 -26.49
N LEU A 24 -6.55 -1.72 -25.66
CA LEU A 24 -6.84 -1.11 -24.35
C LEU A 24 -6.33 -2.01 -23.23
N ALA A 25 -5.16 -2.62 -23.39
CA ALA A 25 -4.34 -2.98 -22.25
C ALA A 25 -3.80 -1.66 -21.67
N GLY A 26 -4.67 -0.95 -20.94
CA GLY A 26 -4.23 0.15 -20.10
C GLY A 26 -3.12 -0.40 -19.22
N SER A 27 -1.93 0.15 -19.35
CA SER A 27 -0.87 -0.04 -18.37
C SER A 27 -1.45 0.43 -17.05
N VAL A 28 -1.90 -0.52 -16.23
CA VAL A 28 -2.12 -0.29 -14.82
C VAL A 28 -0.73 -0.04 -14.27
N SER A 29 -0.29 1.21 -14.35
CA SER A 29 0.72 1.73 -13.45
C SER A 29 0.18 1.41 -12.07
N ALA A 30 0.68 0.34 -11.45
CA ALA A 30 0.41 0.07 -10.05
C ALA A 30 1.00 1.26 -9.30
N GLN A 31 0.18 2.27 -9.07
CA GLN A 31 0.58 3.45 -8.32
C GLN A 31 1.05 2.93 -6.97
N GLN A 32 2.33 3.12 -6.69
CA GLN A 32 2.94 2.64 -5.45
C GLN A 32 2.15 3.26 -4.30
N SER A 33 1.60 2.42 -3.42
CA SER A 33 0.80 2.92 -2.30
C SER A 33 1.72 3.54 -1.25
N TRP A 34 1.20 4.48 -0.46
CA TRP A 34 1.94 5.04 0.67
C TRP A 34 2.42 3.95 1.66
N VAL A 35 1.69 2.83 1.76
CA VAL A 35 2.09 1.68 2.58
C VAL A 35 3.31 0.97 1.98
N ASP A 36 3.39 0.88 0.65
CA ASP A 36 4.55 0.30 -0.05
C ASP A 36 5.80 1.18 0.12
N GLU A 37 5.66 2.50 0.12
CA GLU A 37 6.75 3.43 0.43
C GLU A 37 7.30 3.22 1.85
N ILE A 38 6.42 3.08 2.85
CA ILE A 38 6.82 2.80 4.23
C ILE A 38 7.47 1.42 4.34
N ASN A 39 6.92 0.39 3.68
CA ASN A 39 7.51 -0.95 3.67
C ASN A 39 8.91 -0.95 3.05
N ASN A 40 9.14 -0.20 1.98
CA ASN A 40 10.46 -0.05 1.38
C ASN A 40 11.46 0.59 2.34
N SER A 41 11.05 1.66 3.04
CA SER A 41 11.87 2.30 4.08
C SER A 41 12.15 1.35 5.25
N LEU A 42 11.14 0.61 5.73
CA LEU A 42 11.31 -0.40 6.77
C LEU A 42 12.31 -1.48 6.35
N ASN A 43 12.24 -1.97 5.11
CA ASN A 43 13.15 -3.00 4.60
C ASN A 43 14.61 -2.50 4.53
N PHE A 44 14.80 -1.22 4.21
CA PHE A 44 16.11 -0.58 4.30
C PHE A 44 16.66 -0.61 5.74
N TYR A 45 15.85 -0.26 6.73
CA TYR A 45 16.27 -0.31 8.15
C TYR A 45 16.47 -1.74 8.65
N LYS A 46 15.63 -2.69 8.23
CA LYS A 46 15.81 -4.11 8.53
C LYS A 46 17.16 -4.64 8.04
N THR A 47 17.58 -4.19 6.85
CA THR A 47 18.89 -4.54 6.27
C THR A 47 20.04 -3.84 7.00
N SER A 48 19.87 -2.58 7.37
CA SER A 48 20.91 -1.76 8.02
C SER A 48 21.10 -2.12 9.50
N TYR A 49 20.06 -2.64 10.15
CA TYR A 49 20.03 -2.99 11.57
C TYR A 49 19.55 -4.44 11.76
N PRO A 50 20.33 -5.45 11.34
CA PRO A 50 19.91 -6.85 11.33
C PRO A 50 19.73 -7.47 12.74
N GLY A 51 20.24 -6.83 13.79
CA GLY A 51 20.05 -7.25 15.19
C GLY A 51 18.75 -6.75 15.84
N SER A 52 18.01 -5.86 15.17
CA SER A 52 16.75 -5.31 15.68
C SER A 52 15.54 -6.14 15.25
N ASN A 53 14.51 -6.21 16.09
CA ASN A 53 13.31 -7.00 15.80
C ASN A 53 12.26 -6.20 15.00
N TRP A 54 12.44 -6.13 13.69
CA TRP A 54 11.53 -5.41 12.78
C TRP A 54 10.27 -6.19 12.40
N GLU A 55 10.22 -7.50 12.69
CA GLU A 55 9.16 -8.39 12.22
C GLU A 55 7.74 -7.96 12.66
N PRO A 56 7.51 -7.52 13.92
CA PRO A 56 6.20 -7.04 14.35
C PRO A 56 5.73 -5.77 13.61
N TYR A 57 6.67 -4.96 13.11
CA TYR A 57 6.37 -3.76 12.33
C TYR A 57 5.96 -4.13 10.90
N SER A 58 6.66 -5.07 10.27
CA SER A 58 6.32 -5.59 8.93
C SER A 58 4.93 -6.21 8.91
N GLN A 59 4.61 -7.08 9.88
CA GLN A 59 3.31 -7.76 9.95
C GLN A 59 2.15 -6.77 10.08
N ARG A 60 2.34 -5.70 10.85
CA ARG A 60 1.31 -4.68 11.02
C ARG A 60 1.13 -3.82 9.77
N LEU A 61 2.21 -3.45 9.07
CA LEU A 61 2.09 -2.76 7.77
C LEU A 61 1.43 -3.66 6.71
N GLN A 62 1.68 -4.97 6.72
CA GLN A 62 0.96 -5.90 5.86
C GLN A 62 -0.54 -5.87 6.14
N THR A 63 -0.94 -5.85 7.41
CA THR A 63 -2.36 -5.72 7.80
C THR A 63 -2.96 -4.39 7.33
N VAL A 64 -2.20 -3.29 7.44
CA VAL A 64 -2.61 -1.96 6.93
C VAL A 64 -2.79 -1.99 5.42
N LYS A 65 -1.85 -2.58 4.68
CA LYS A 65 -1.93 -2.73 3.22
C LYS A 65 -3.21 -3.44 2.80
N GLU A 66 -3.46 -4.60 3.39
CA GLU A 66 -4.67 -5.37 3.10
C GLU A 66 -5.96 -4.63 3.46
N ALA A 67 -5.93 -3.80 4.52
CA ALA A 67 -7.07 -2.96 4.87
C ALA A 67 -7.30 -1.81 3.88
N VAL A 68 -6.22 -1.18 3.38
CA VAL A 68 -6.28 -0.19 2.29
C VAL A 68 -6.89 -0.82 1.04
N ASP A 69 -6.41 -2.00 0.64
CA ASP A 69 -6.88 -2.72 -0.56
C ASP A 69 -8.39 -3.08 -0.46
N ARG A 70 -8.90 -3.29 0.76
CA ARG A 70 -10.33 -3.54 1.04
C ARG A 70 -11.15 -2.28 1.34
N ALA A 71 -10.55 -1.09 1.30
CA ALA A 71 -11.16 0.17 1.75
C ALA A 71 -11.70 0.14 3.20
N ASP A 72 -11.10 -0.68 4.07
CA ASP A 72 -11.45 -0.80 5.49
C ASP A 72 -10.73 0.29 6.31
N THR A 73 -11.31 1.49 6.28
CA THR A 73 -10.75 2.67 6.95
C THR A 73 -10.63 2.51 8.47
N ARG A 74 -11.49 1.69 9.10
CA ARG A 74 -11.43 1.42 10.54
C ARG A 74 -10.17 0.64 10.89
N THR A 75 -9.88 -0.41 10.12
CA THR A 75 -8.68 -1.21 10.34
C THR A 75 -7.41 -0.42 10.00
N VAL A 76 -7.40 0.36 8.91
CA VAL A 76 -6.27 1.26 8.60
C VAL A 76 -6.00 2.20 9.76
N LYS A 77 -7.04 2.88 10.28
CA LYS A 77 -6.94 3.78 11.42
C LYS A 77 -6.34 3.09 12.66
N SER A 78 -6.89 1.94 13.03
CA SER A 78 -6.48 1.20 14.23
C SER A 78 -5.04 0.69 14.12
N GLU A 79 -4.72 -0.03 13.04
CA GLU A 79 -3.43 -0.70 12.90
C GLU A 79 -2.29 0.29 12.63
N MET A 80 -2.54 1.33 11.83
CA MET A 80 -1.52 2.36 11.61
C MET A 80 -1.25 3.19 12.88
N GLY A 81 -2.29 3.50 13.67
CA GLY A 81 -2.11 4.15 14.97
C GLY A 81 -1.27 3.31 15.94
N LYS A 82 -1.52 1.99 16.01
CA LYS A 82 -0.68 1.07 16.78
C LYS A 82 0.75 1.02 16.27
N TRP A 83 0.95 1.01 14.96
CA TRP A 83 2.28 1.00 14.36
C TRP A 83 3.09 2.24 14.73
N PHE A 84 2.49 3.43 14.64
CA PHE A 84 3.12 4.68 15.08
C PHE A 84 3.45 4.68 16.57
N LYS A 85 2.57 4.12 17.41
CA LYS A 85 2.83 3.96 18.84
C LYS A 85 4.05 3.05 19.09
N MET A 86 4.12 1.92 18.41
CA MET A 86 5.25 0.99 18.53
C MET A 86 6.58 1.66 18.17
N LEU A 87 6.62 2.44 17.08
CA LEU A 87 7.84 3.17 16.70
C LEU A 87 8.23 4.19 17.76
N ARG A 88 7.24 4.88 18.33
CA ARG A 88 7.49 5.91 19.33
C ARG A 88 8.04 5.37 20.63
N ALA A 89 7.53 4.21 21.05
CA ALA A 89 7.93 3.56 22.27
C ALA A 89 9.12 2.59 22.09
N ARG A 90 9.70 2.52 20.88
CA ARG A 90 10.79 1.57 20.53
C ARG A 90 10.45 0.13 20.92
N GLU A 91 9.16 -0.22 20.80
CA GLU A 91 8.70 -1.53 21.22
C GLU A 91 9.47 -2.61 20.47
N GLN A 92 9.67 -3.77 21.10
CA GLN A 92 10.34 -4.91 20.48
C GLN A 92 11.86 -4.73 20.23
N GLY A 93 12.48 -3.64 20.67
CA GLY A 93 13.95 -3.51 20.63
C GLY A 93 14.49 -3.13 19.25
N ILE A 94 13.84 -2.18 18.59
CA ILE A 94 14.36 -1.56 17.38
C ILE A 94 15.35 -0.44 17.69
N HIS A 95 16.30 -0.20 16.79
CA HIS A 95 17.33 0.83 16.95
C HIS A 95 16.72 2.24 17.00
N ASP A 96 17.19 3.09 17.93
CA ASP A 96 16.56 4.37 18.23
C ASP A 96 16.50 5.33 17.05
N VAL A 97 17.63 5.52 16.37
CA VAL A 97 17.73 6.41 15.20
C VAL A 97 16.84 5.92 14.07
N ALA A 98 16.82 4.60 13.82
CA ALA A 98 16.02 4.01 12.76
C ALA A 98 14.52 4.17 13.05
N ALA A 99 14.13 4.04 14.32
CA ALA A 99 12.76 4.25 14.74
C ALA A 99 12.30 5.69 14.54
N ASP A 100 13.13 6.68 14.85
CA ASP A 100 12.80 8.10 14.65
C ASP A 100 12.74 8.48 13.18
N GLU A 101 13.71 8.07 12.39
CA GLU A 101 13.75 8.37 10.96
C GLU A 101 12.57 7.71 10.23
N LEU A 102 12.30 6.42 10.51
CA LEU A 102 11.16 5.71 9.93
C LEU A 102 9.83 6.32 10.39
N PHE A 103 9.73 6.75 11.64
CA PHE A 103 8.56 7.44 12.17
C PHE A 103 8.30 8.76 11.43
N ASN A 104 9.33 9.60 11.30
CA ASN A 104 9.24 10.90 10.62
C ASN A 104 8.91 10.74 9.13
N PHE A 105 9.54 9.78 8.45
CA PHE A 105 9.21 9.44 7.06
C PHE A 105 7.76 9.01 6.92
N ALA A 106 7.31 8.08 7.78
CA ALA A 106 5.93 7.60 7.73
C ALA A 106 4.90 8.70 7.99
N LEU A 107 5.19 9.69 8.84
CA LEU A 107 4.30 10.86 9.01
C LEU A 107 4.11 11.66 7.73
N MET A 108 5.16 11.77 6.90
CA MET A 108 5.11 12.56 5.67
C MET A 108 4.24 11.90 4.60
N VAL A 109 4.26 10.57 4.50
CA VAL A 109 3.59 9.83 3.43
C VAL A 109 2.23 9.27 3.84
N THR A 110 1.97 9.11 5.14
CA THR A 110 0.68 8.58 5.62
C THR A 110 -0.41 9.64 5.52
N PRO A 111 -1.55 9.34 4.87
CA PRO A 111 -2.73 10.23 4.82
C PRO A 111 -3.48 10.27 6.16
N ILE A 112 -2.85 10.85 7.19
CA ILE A 112 -3.30 10.82 8.59
C ILE A 112 -4.71 11.40 8.75
N LEU A 113 -4.99 12.54 8.10
CA LEU A 113 -6.28 13.23 8.19
C LEU A 113 -7.40 12.46 7.49
N GLU A 114 -7.10 11.81 6.36
CA GLU A 114 -8.06 11.03 5.58
C GLU A 114 -8.60 9.84 6.39
N TYR A 115 -7.70 9.10 7.06
CA TYR A 115 -8.06 7.93 7.86
C TYR A 115 -8.35 8.27 9.32
N GLY A 116 -8.15 9.52 9.75
CA GLY A 116 -8.30 9.93 11.15
C GLY A 116 -7.40 9.15 12.10
N ILE A 117 -6.15 8.90 11.69
CA ILE A 117 -5.14 8.16 12.45
C ILE A 117 -4.64 9.03 13.62
N THR A 118 -4.56 8.45 14.81
CA THR A 118 -3.97 9.13 15.97
C THR A 118 -2.46 8.89 15.99
N VAL A 119 -1.70 9.98 15.96
CA VAL A 119 -0.25 9.96 16.08
C VAL A 119 0.15 10.25 17.52
N PRO A 120 1.05 9.46 18.14
CA PRO A 120 1.51 9.76 19.50
C PRO A 120 2.26 11.10 19.56
N PRO A 121 2.20 11.84 20.69
CA PRO A 121 2.95 13.07 20.85
C PRO A 121 4.46 12.82 20.90
N ALA A 122 5.25 13.87 20.69
CA ALA A 122 6.69 13.80 20.92
C ALA A 122 7.00 13.48 22.39
N PRO A 123 8.08 12.72 22.68
CA PRO A 123 8.56 12.54 24.04
C PRO A 123 8.82 13.90 24.70
N GLY A 124 8.21 14.16 25.86
CA GLY A 124 8.37 15.43 26.60
C GLY A 124 7.36 16.54 26.28
N GLY A 125 6.45 16.36 25.33
CA GLY A 125 5.39 17.34 25.02
C GLY A 125 4.21 17.36 26.00
N GLY A 126 4.32 16.69 27.15
CA GLY A 126 3.29 16.63 28.18
C GLY A 126 3.61 17.55 29.34
N THR A 127 2.86 18.65 29.44
CA THR A 127 2.78 19.60 30.56
C THR A 127 4.06 20.35 30.92
N GLU A 128 4.34 21.44 30.21
CA GLU A 128 4.85 22.63 30.90
C GLU A 128 3.65 23.31 31.58
N PRO A 129 3.56 23.34 32.92
CA PRO A 129 2.69 24.32 33.58
C PRO A 129 3.29 25.71 33.31
N GLY A 130 2.63 26.48 32.45
CA GLY A 130 2.94 27.90 32.30
C GLY A 130 2.84 28.61 33.66
N TYR A 131 3.88 29.38 33.97
CA TYR A 131 3.93 30.29 35.12
C TYR A 131 2.79 31.31 35.09
#